data_AF-A0A7Y3E350-F1
#
_entry.id   AF-A0A7Y3E350-F1
#
_cell.length_a   1.000
_cell.length_b   1.000
_cell.length_c   1.000
_cell.angle_alpha   90.00
_cell.angle_beta   90.00
_cell.angle_gamma   90.00
#
_symmetry.space_group_name_H-M   'P 1'
#
loop_
_entity.id
_entity.type
_entity.pdbx_description
1 polymer ?
#
loop_
_entity_poly.entity_id
_entity_poly.type
_entity_poly.pdbx_seq_one_letter_code
_entity_poly.pdbx_strand_id
1 'polypeptide(L)'
;MYYDVIVIGGGHAGAEAANAAARLGARTLLVTSFLARVGQMSCNPAIGGVAKGTVAREVDALGGLMGLAADRTTIHFRMLNQSKGPAVWAPRAQCDRGGYSREIRRLLEEQRGLDLYQGTVASLKIDGGRVAGVCCADGSEFSSRGVVLTAGTFLRGSIRIGVEKELGAGRAGDAPAVDLADQLNDLGLKARRFKTGTPPRVDGRTVDFTRLERQDGLDEGYQFSHWEAAAGLPRQPCWISRAGGEVKQIVEENLGRLALYG
;
A
#
# COMPACT_ATOMS: atom_id res chain seq x y z
N MET A 1 -1.04 -28.45 -1.85
CA MET A 1 -2.39 -28.07 -2.34
C MET A 1 -2.24 -27.29 -3.66
N TYR A 2 -3.22 -27.35 -4.57
CA TYR A 2 -3.12 -26.73 -5.91
C TYR A 2 -4.04 -25.52 -6.06
N TYR A 3 -3.51 -24.43 -6.61
CA TYR A 3 -4.23 -23.20 -6.95
C TYR A 3 -3.97 -22.83 -8.41
N ASP A 4 -4.89 -22.12 -9.05
CA ASP A 4 -4.67 -21.61 -10.41
C ASP A 4 -3.67 -20.45 -10.37
N VAL A 5 -3.83 -19.54 -9.40
CA VAL A 5 -2.97 -18.37 -9.18
C VAL A 5 -2.56 -18.27 -7.71
N ILE A 6 -1.29 -18.01 -7.45
CA ILE A 6 -0.80 -17.63 -6.12
C ILE A 6 -0.33 -16.17 -6.19
N VAL A 7 -0.82 -15.34 -5.28
CA VAL A 7 -0.39 -13.94 -5.13
C VAL A 7 0.50 -13.85 -3.89
N ILE A 8 1.71 -13.30 -4.05
CA ILE A 8 2.68 -13.12 -2.98
C ILE A 8 2.64 -11.65 -2.53
N GLY A 9 2.27 -11.44 -1.26
CA GLY A 9 2.23 -10.16 -0.58
C GLY A 9 0.85 -9.52 -0.54
N GLY A 10 0.33 -9.25 0.66
CA GLY A 10 -0.99 -8.63 0.87
C GLY A 10 -1.00 -7.09 0.76
N GLY A 11 -0.13 -6.49 -0.05
CA GLY A 11 -0.11 -5.05 -0.27
C GLY A 11 -1.27 -4.57 -1.17
N HIS A 12 -1.31 -3.27 -1.49
CA HIS A 12 -2.34 -2.71 -2.38
C HIS A 12 -2.43 -3.45 -3.72
N ALA A 13 -1.29 -3.73 -4.37
CA ALA A 13 -1.26 -4.46 -5.63
C ALA A 13 -1.70 -5.94 -5.46
N GLY A 14 -1.27 -6.60 -4.39
CA GLY A 14 -1.62 -8.00 -4.14
C GLY A 14 -3.09 -8.20 -3.81
N ALA A 15 -3.69 -7.26 -3.06
CA ALA A 15 -5.13 -7.25 -2.79
C ALA A 15 -5.94 -7.16 -4.11
N GLU A 16 -5.60 -6.23 -4.99
CA GLU A 16 -6.29 -6.09 -6.29
C GLU A 16 -6.05 -7.31 -7.19
N ALA A 17 -4.82 -7.83 -7.25
CA ALA A 17 -4.49 -8.99 -8.06
C ALA A 17 -5.23 -10.26 -7.59
N ALA A 18 -5.29 -10.48 -6.28
CA ALA A 18 -5.98 -11.63 -5.69
C ALA A 18 -7.50 -11.54 -5.92
N ASN A 19 -8.07 -10.35 -5.70
CA ASN A 19 -9.47 -10.06 -6.00
C ASN A 19 -9.78 -10.30 -7.48
N ALA A 20 -8.99 -9.72 -8.39
CA ALA A 20 -9.21 -9.86 -9.82
C ALA A 20 -9.15 -11.32 -10.29
N ALA A 21 -8.12 -12.07 -9.86
CA ALA A 21 -7.97 -13.48 -10.23
C ALA A 21 -9.16 -14.33 -9.73
N ALA A 22 -9.54 -14.17 -8.47
CA ALA A 22 -10.68 -14.90 -7.89
C ALA A 22 -12.01 -14.52 -8.53
N ARG A 23 -12.24 -13.23 -8.83
CA ARG A 23 -13.45 -12.75 -9.52
C ARG A 23 -13.57 -13.30 -10.95
N LEU A 24 -12.45 -13.55 -11.62
CA LEU A 24 -12.41 -14.22 -12.93
C LEU A 24 -12.57 -15.74 -12.85
N GLY A 25 -12.77 -16.30 -11.65
CA GLY A 25 -13.05 -17.72 -11.42
C GLY A 25 -11.81 -18.59 -11.15
N ALA A 26 -10.62 -18.00 -11.04
CA ALA A 26 -9.41 -18.74 -10.69
C ALA A 26 -9.40 -19.09 -9.21
N ARG A 27 -9.08 -20.35 -8.86
CA ARG A 27 -8.78 -20.70 -7.46
C ARG A 27 -7.50 -20.00 -7.06
N THR A 28 -7.62 -19.04 -6.14
CA THR A 28 -6.55 -18.09 -5.84
C THR A 28 -6.11 -18.22 -4.39
N LEU A 29 -4.79 -18.17 -4.15
CA LEU A 29 -4.22 -18.09 -2.82
C LEU A 29 -3.45 -16.78 -2.67
N LEU A 30 -3.77 -15.97 -1.67
CA LEU A 30 -2.97 -14.82 -1.26
C LEU A 30 -2.10 -15.19 -0.06
N VAL A 31 -0.79 -15.24 -0.25
CA VAL A 31 0.20 -15.48 0.81
C VAL A 31 0.78 -14.16 1.28
N THR A 32 0.73 -13.88 2.58
CA THR A 32 1.29 -12.65 3.15
C THR A 32 1.86 -12.89 4.54
N SER A 33 2.99 -12.27 4.88
CA SER A 33 3.67 -12.50 6.16
C SER A 33 2.81 -12.16 7.37
N PHE A 34 1.86 -11.23 7.24
CA PHE A 34 0.97 -10.84 8.33
C PHE A 34 -0.40 -10.41 7.82
N LEU A 35 -1.44 -11.20 8.11
CA LEU A 35 -2.81 -10.98 7.61
C LEU A 35 -3.43 -9.69 8.14
N ALA A 36 -3.11 -9.31 9.39
CA ALA A 36 -3.62 -8.06 9.97
C ALA A 36 -3.02 -6.79 9.32
N ARG A 37 -2.05 -6.91 8.40
CA ARG A 37 -1.46 -5.79 7.63
C ARG A 37 -1.83 -5.82 6.14
N VAL A 38 -2.80 -6.64 5.75
CA VAL A 38 -3.34 -6.63 4.38
C VAL A 38 -3.90 -5.24 4.06
N GLY A 39 -3.56 -4.70 2.88
CA GLY A 39 -3.97 -3.35 2.47
C GLY A 39 -3.39 -2.20 3.32
N GLN A 40 -2.39 -2.44 4.17
CA GLN A 40 -1.88 -1.41 5.07
C GLN A 40 -1.27 -0.21 4.32
N MET A 41 -1.74 0.99 4.67
CA MET A 41 -1.18 2.27 4.23
C MET A 41 0.09 2.62 5.00
N SER A 42 1.27 2.33 4.44
CA SER A 42 2.55 2.57 5.14
C SER A 42 3.00 4.03 5.16
N CYS A 43 2.65 4.79 4.11
CA CYS A 43 3.09 6.18 3.94
C CYS A 43 1.96 7.18 4.24
N ASN A 44 1.32 7.75 3.23
CA ASN A 44 0.24 8.72 3.41
C ASN A 44 -1.07 8.00 3.77
N PRO A 45 -1.85 8.45 4.79
CA PRO A 45 -3.20 7.96 5.04
C PRO A 45 -4.22 8.44 3.99
N ALA A 46 -3.89 8.35 2.69
CA ALA A 46 -4.72 8.92 1.64
C ALA A 46 -4.78 8.07 0.37
N ILE A 47 -5.95 8.05 -0.25
CA ILE A 47 -6.20 7.55 -1.60
C ILE A 47 -6.50 8.73 -2.53
N GLY A 48 -6.06 8.62 -3.78
CA GLY A 48 -6.26 9.66 -4.79
C GLY A 48 -5.25 10.81 -4.76
N GLY A 49 -5.64 11.95 -5.30
CA GLY A 49 -4.75 13.04 -5.71
C GLY A 49 -4.71 13.20 -7.23
N VAL A 50 -3.97 14.18 -7.76
CA VAL A 50 -4.07 14.64 -9.16
C VAL A 50 -4.20 13.51 -10.20
N ALA A 51 -3.20 12.64 -10.33
CA ALA A 51 -3.30 11.47 -11.23
C ALA A 51 -3.87 10.23 -10.52
N LYS A 52 -3.57 10.08 -9.23
CA LYS A 52 -3.93 8.90 -8.43
C LYS A 52 -5.44 8.74 -8.25
N GLY A 53 -6.18 9.85 -8.26
CA GLY A 53 -7.64 9.87 -8.11
C GLY A 53 -8.33 9.26 -9.31
N THR A 54 -7.86 9.61 -10.51
CA THR A 54 -8.31 9.01 -11.77
C THR A 54 -8.00 7.51 -11.79
N VAL A 55 -6.76 7.11 -11.47
CA VAL A 55 -6.39 5.69 -11.41
C VAL A 55 -7.24 4.91 -10.41
N ALA A 56 -7.53 5.48 -9.23
CA ALA A 56 -8.40 4.82 -8.25
C ALA A 56 -9.83 4.62 -8.78
N ARG A 57 -10.37 5.58 -9.53
CA ARG A 57 -11.67 5.47 -10.21
C ARG A 57 -11.65 4.46 -11.36
N GLU A 58 -10.56 4.38 -12.12
CA GLU A 58 -10.39 3.39 -13.19
C GLU A 58 -10.29 1.97 -12.62
N VAL A 59 -9.54 1.79 -11.53
CA VAL A 59 -9.48 0.51 -10.81
C VAL A 59 -10.87 0.11 -10.32
N ASP A 60 -11.64 1.04 -9.74
CA ASP A 60 -13.03 0.78 -9.35
C ASP A 60 -13.95 0.44 -10.54
N ALA A 61 -13.80 1.12 -11.68
CA ALA A 61 -14.56 0.80 -12.89
C ALA A 61 -14.30 -0.63 -13.39
N LEU A 62 -13.10 -1.17 -13.16
CA LEU A 62 -12.74 -2.58 -13.42
C LEU A 62 -13.18 -3.53 -12.27
N GLY A 63 -13.84 -3.00 -11.25
CA GLY A 63 -14.34 -3.71 -10.06
C GLY A 63 -13.26 -4.00 -9.00
N GLY A 64 -12.21 -3.20 -8.97
CA GLY A 64 -11.22 -3.25 -7.91
C GLY A 64 -11.77 -2.82 -6.54
N LEU A 65 -10.96 -3.03 -5.50
CA LEU A 65 -11.35 -2.83 -4.10
C LEU A 65 -11.04 -1.42 -3.59
N MET A 66 -10.01 -0.77 -4.14
CA MET A 66 -9.45 0.48 -3.61
C MET A 66 -10.46 1.61 -3.49
N GLY A 67 -11.33 1.79 -4.49
CA GLY A 67 -12.34 2.86 -4.49
C GLY A 67 -13.34 2.68 -3.35
N LEU A 68 -13.98 1.51 -3.30
CA LEU A 68 -14.95 1.16 -2.27
C LEU A 68 -14.36 1.20 -0.85
N ALA A 69 -13.16 0.63 -0.67
CA ALA A 69 -12.48 0.65 0.63
C ALA A 69 -12.11 2.09 1.05
N ALA A 70 -11.72 2.95 0.10
CA ALA A 70 -11.49 4.36 0.39
C ALA A 70 -12.78 5.03 0.88
N ASP A 71 -13.88 4.87 0.16
CA ASP A 71 -15.14 5.55 0.52
C ASP A 71 -15.69 5.12 1.89
N ARG A 72 -15.72 3.81 2.17
CA ARG A 72 -16.15 3.25 3.47
C ARG A 72 -15.29 3.70 4.65
N THR A 73 -14.08 4.19 4.40
CA THR A 73 -13.10 4.53 5.45
C THR A 73 -12.64 5.98 5.37
N THR A 74 -13.27 6.79 4.52
CA THR A 74 -12.93 8.20 4.33
C THR A 74 -13.33 9.02 5.54
N ILE A 75 -12.36 9.74 6.10
CA ILE A 75 -12.56 10.75 7.15
C ILE A 75 -12.46 12.18 6.63
N HIS A 76 -11.89 12.41 5.43
CA HIS A 76 -11.80 13.73 4.82
C HIS A 76 -11.76 13.56 3.30
N PHE A 77 -12.64 14.21 2.56
CA PHE A 77 -12.64 14.17 1.10
C PHE A 77 -12.40 15.56 0.52
N ARG A 78 -11.66 15.67 -0.57
CA ARG A 78 -11.59 16.87 -1.41
C ARG A 78 -11.51 16.53 -2.89
N MET A 79 -12.13 17.36 -3.70
CA MET A 79 -11.90 17.42 -5.14
C MET A 79 -10.78 18.42 -5.42
N LEU A 80 -9.68 17.96 -5.96
CA LEU A 80 -8.56 18.82 -6.34
C LEU A 80 -8.85 19.49 -7.69
N ASN A 81 -8.30 20.70 -7.89
CA ASN A 81 -8.44 21.50 -9.11
C ASN A 81 -9.91 21.85 -9.49
N GLN A 82 -10.82 21.93 -8.52
CA GLN A 82 -12.24 22.17 -8.78
C GLN A 82 -12.51 23.46 -9.60
N SER A 83 -11.68 24.49 -9.43
CA SER A 83 -11.77 25.76 -10.17
C SER A 83 -11.27 25.72 -11.62
N LYS A 84 -10.64 24.62 -12.07
CA LYS A 84 -9.98 24.52 -13.39
C LYS A 84 -10.77 23.69 -14.41
N GLY A 85 -12.03 23.37 -14.09
CA GLY A 85 -12.95 22.61 -14.94
C GLY A 85 -12.84 21.08 -14.79
N PRO A 86 -13.91 20.33 -15.14
CA PRO A 86 -14.05 18.91 -14.79
C PRO A 86 -12.97 17.98 -15.33
N ALA A 87 -12.37 18.31 -16.48
CA ALA A 87 -11.34 17.47 -17.11
C ALA A 87 -10.07 17.31 -16.28
N VAL A 88 -9.82 18.21 -15.32
CA VAL A 88 -8.63 18.17 -14.44
C VAL A 88 -8.98 17.96 -12.98
N TRP A 89 -10.25 17.67 -12.68
CA TRP A 89 -10.71 17.33 -11.34
C TRP A 89 -10.12 16.00 -10.90
N ALA A 90 -9.67 15.93 -9.66
CA ALA A 90 -9.08 14.72 -9.14
C ALA A 90 -9.54 14.44 -7.70
N PRO A 91 -10.23 13.31 -7.44
CA PRO A 91 -10.69 12.97 -6.11
C PRO A 91 -9.51 12.61 -5.20
N ARG A 92 -9.60 13.02 -3.94
CA ARG A 92 -8.64 12.69 -2.90
C ARG A 92 -9.35 12.50 -1.56
N ALA A 93 -9.11 11.37 -0.91
CA ALA A 93 -9.60 11.09 0.44
C ALA A 93 -8.44 10.86 1.41
N GLN A 94 -8.53 11.41 2.62
CA GLN A 94 -7.86 10.86 3.78
C GLN A 94 -8.72 9.72 4.34
N CYS A 95 -8.09 8.60 4.65
CA CYS A 95 -8.74 7.41 5.15
C CYS A 95 -8.25 7.10 6.57
N ASP A 96 -9.12 6.53 7.40
CA ASP A 96 -8.65 5.87 8.62
C ASP A 96 -7.72 4.71 8.24
N ARG A 97 -6.44 4.77 8.62
CA ARG A 97 -5.43 3.79 8.20
C ARG A 97 -5.77 2.37 8.67
N GLY A 98 -6.31 2.24 9.89
CA GLY A 98 -6.69 0.96 10.45
C GLY A 98 -7.97 0.44 9.83
N GLY A 99 -8.95 1.33 9.64
CA GLY A 99 -10.20 1.07 8.95
C GLY A 99 -9.98 0.57 7.54
N TYR A 100 -9.16 1.26 6.75
CA TYR A 100 -8.86 0.87 5.37
C TYR A 100 -8.26 -0.54 5.29
N SER A 101 -7.26 -0.84 6.14
CA SER A 101 -6.65 -2.17 6.17
C SER A 101 -7.63 -3.27 6.58
N ARG A 102 -8.49 -3.02 7.58
CA ARG A 102 -9.56 -3.95 7.98
C ARG A 102 -10.59 -4.15 6.87
N GLU A 103 -10.94 -3.09 6.17
CA GLU A 103 -11.95 -3.15 5.10
C GLU A 103 -11.45 -3.91 3.88
N ILE A 104 -10.20 -3.67 3.45
CA ILE A 104 -9.58 -4.47 2.39
C ILE A 104 -9.53 -5.95 2.80
N ARG A 105 -9.14 -6.24 4.04
CA ARG A 105 -9.12 -7.61 4.54
C ARG A 105 -10.50 -8.26 4.50
N ARG A 106 -11.53 -7.57 5.00
CA ARG A 106 -12.91 -8.05 4.98
C ARG A 106 -13.39 -8.36 3.55
N LEU A 107 -13.16 -7.43 2.62
CA LEU A 107 -13.49 -7.60 1.21
C LEU A 107 -12.83 -8.83 0.58
N LEU A 108 -11.57 -9.10 0.91
CA LEU A 108 -10.85 -10.29 0.43
C LEU A 108 -11.35 -11.58 1.09
N GLU A 109 -11.68 -11.55 2.38
CA GLU A 109 -12.26 -12.71 3.09
C GLU A 109 -13.66 -13.08 2.57
N GLU A 110 -14.40 -12.12 2.04
CA GLU A 110 -15.72 -12.33 1.42
C GLU A 110 -15.63 -12.76 -0.06
N GLN A 111 -14.47 -12.62 -0.69
CA GLN A 111 -14.28 -12.94 -2.10
C GLN A 111 -14.25 -14.46 -2.31
N ARG A 112 -15.28 -14.99 -2.97
CA ARG A 112 -15.36 -16.43 -3.30
C ARG A 112 -14.18 -16.85 -4.18
N GLY A 113 -13.65 -18.04 -3.89
CA GLY A 113 -12.52 -18.63 -4.62
C GLY A 113 -11.15 -18.07 -4.24
N LEU A 114 -11.07 -17.24 -3.20
CA LEU A 114 -9.83 -16.70 -2.65
C LEU A 114 -9.58 -17.25 -1.24
N ASP A 115 -8.44 -17.92 -1.06
CA ASP A 115 -7.93 -18.32 0.24
C ASP A 115 -6.81 -17.37 0.70
N LEU A 116 -6.76 -17.11 2.01
CA LEU A 116 -5.73 -16.28 2.64
C LEU A 116 -4.81 -17.15 3.51
N TYR A 117 -3.50 -17.02 3.32
CA TYR A 117 -2.50 -17.73 4.13
C TYR A 117 -1.49 -16.78 4.74
N GLN A 118 -1.30 -16.89 6.05
CA GLN A 118 -0.26 -16.14 6.74
C GLN A 118 1.06 -16.90 6.67
N GLY A 119 1.99 -16.40 5.86
CA GLY A 119 3.30 -17.00 5.68
C GLY A 119 4.23 -16.11 4.86
N THR A 120 5.52 -16.35 5.01
CA THR A 120 6.54 -15.69 4.19
C THR A 120 6.97 -16.67 3.10
N VAL A 121 6.78 -16.30 1.84
CA VAL A 121 7.31 -17.10 0.72
C VAL A 121 8.82 -16.97 0.69
N ALA A 122 9.52 -18.09 0.82
CA ALA A 122 10.98 -18.18 0.78
C ALA A 122 11.49 -18.41 -0.65
N SER A 123 10.77 -19.19 -1.46
CA SER A 123 11.18 -19.48 -2.84
C SER A 123 10.01 -19.80 -3.77
N LEU A 124 10.25 -19.62 -5.07
CA LEU A 124 9.43 -20.13 -6.16
C LEU A 124 9.85 -21.57 -6.48
N LYS A 125 8.88 -22.43 -6.79
CA LYS A 125 9.12 -23.75 -7.38
C LYS A 125 9.22 -23.59 -8.89
N ILE A 126 10.33 -24.00 -9.49
CA ILE A 126 10.59 -23.86 -10.93
C ILE A 126 10.73 -25.24 -11.55
N ASP A 127 9.98 -25.50 -12.63
CA ASP A 127 10.03 -26.72 -13.43
C ASP A 127 10.25 -26.35 -14.91
N GLY A 128 11.38 -26.78 -15.50
CA GLY A 128 11.70 -26.53 -16.91
C GLY A 128 11.64 -25.06 -17.33
N GLY A 129 11.97 -24.12 -16.44
CA GLY A 129 11.90 -22.67 -16.68
C GLY A 129 10.52 -22.04 -16.46
N ARG A 130 9.53 -22.81 -15.98
CA ARG A 130 8.18 -22.34 -15.65
C ARG A 130 7.96 -22.36 -14.15
N VAL A 131 7.22 -21.40 -13.63
CA VAL A 131 6.80 -21.44 -12.23
C VAL A 131 5.76 -22.56 -12.03
N ALA A 132 5.94 -23.34 -10.97
CA ALA A 132 5.09 -24.47 -10.61
C ALA A 132 4.46 -24.30 -9.21
N GLY A 133 4.77 -23.20 -8.51
CA GLY A 133 4.27 -22.92 -7.17
C GLY A 133 5.23 -22.10 -6.31
N VAL A 134 5.02 -22.16 -5.00
CA VAL A 134 5.83 -21.48 -3.98
C VAL A 134 6.11 -22.40 -2.79
N CYS A 135 7.23 -22.14 -2.11
CA CYS A 135 7.57 -22.72 -0.82
C CYS A 135 7.68 -21.60 0.23
N CYS A 136 7.00 -21.77 1.36
CA CYS A 136 7.03 -20.84 2.48
C CYS A 136 8.20 -21.17 3.42
N ALA A 137 8.63 -20.18 4.21
CA ALA A 137 9.74 -20.33 5.16
C ALA A 137 9.47 -21.37 6.27
N ASP A 138 8.20 -21.72 6.51
CA ASP A 138 7.79 -22.77 7.45
C ASP A 138 7.80 -24.18 6.82
N GLY A 139 8.21 -24.30 5.55
CA GLY A 139 8.21 -25.55 4.78
C GLY A 139 6.88 -25.86 4.07
N SER A 140 5.85 -25.02 4.22
CA SER A 140 4.57 -25.22 3.53
C SER A 140 4.70 -24.98 2.02
N GLU A 141 4.17 -25.91 1.23
CA GLU A 141 4.24 -25.86 -0.23
C GLU A 141 2.87 -25.76 -0.91
N PHE A 142 2.78 -24.87 -1.89
CA PHE A 142 1.59 -24.68 -2.70
C PHE A 142 1.96 -24.72 -4.18
N SER A 143 1.25 -25.51 -4.97
CA SER A 143 1.48 -25.62 -6.41
C SER A 143 0.55 -24.69 -7.18
N SER A 144 1.02 -24.11 -8.28
CA SER A 144 0.18 -23.27 -9.15
C SER A 144 0.62 -23.20 -10.61
N ARG A 145 -0.30 -22.76 -11.48
CA ARG A 145 -0.02 -22.41 -12.89
C ARG A 145 0.63 -21.04 -13.04
N GLY A 146 0.27 -20.10 -12.16
CA GLY A 146 0.80 -18.74 -12.19
C GLY A 146 1.11 -18.22 -10.79
N VAL A 147 2.04 -17.28 -10.74
CA VAL A 147 2.40 -16.55 -9.52
C VAL A 147 2.45 -15.05 -9.82
N VAL A 148 1.82 -14.24 -8.97
CA VAL A 148 1.90 -12.78 -9.02
C VAL A 148 2.71 -12.30 -7.82
N LEU A 149 3.89 -11.72 -8.06
CA LEU A 149 4.78 -11.22 -7.02
C LEU A 149 4.53 -9.73 -6.75
N THR A 150 4.04 -9.40 -5.54
CA THR A 150 3.75 -8.02 -5.12
C THR A 150 4.44 -7.65 -3.80
N ALA A 151 5.73 -7.98 -3.71
CA ALA A 151 6.52 -7.88 -2.48
C ALA A 151 6.76 -6.45 -1.95
N GLY A 152 6.28 -5.40 -2.63
CA GLY A 152 6.40 -4.02 -2.17
C GLY A 152 7.86 -3.63 -1.84
N THR A 153 8.09 -3.17 -0.61
CA THR A 153 9.41 -2.75 -0.11
C THR A 153 10.22 -3.87 0.56
N PHE A 154 9.77 -5.13 0.48
CA PHE A 154 10.31 -6.22 1.31
C PHE A 154 11.53 -6.93 0.71
N LEU A 155 11.63 -7.06 -0.62
CA LEU A 155 12.76 -7.76 -1.26
C LEU A 155 14.08 -7.03 -0.95
N ARG A 156 14.92 -7.65 -0.11
CA ARG A 156 16.17 -7.07 0.43
C ARG A 156 16.00 -5.63 0.92
N GLY A 157 14.83 -5.35 1.51
CA GLY A 157 14.48 -4.05 2.06
C GLY A 157 15.42 -3.63 3.19
N SER A 158 15.76 -2.35 3.25
CA SER A 158 16.44 -1.77 4.41
C SER A 158 15.89 -0.40 4.74
N ILE A 159 15.83 -0.08 6.03
CA ILE A 159 15.46 1.22 6.57
C ILE A 159 16.76 1.97 6.89
N ARG A 160 16.86 3.19 6.37
CA ARG A 160 17.96 4.12 6.67
C ARG A 160 17.47 5.30 7.50
N ILE A 161 18.10 5.55 8.63
CA ILE A 161 17.85 6.71 9.51
C ILE A 161 19.17 7.45 9.72
N GLY A 162 19.33 8.60 9.07
CA GLY A 162 20.64 9.25 8.95
C GLY A 162 21.65 8.38 8.17
N VAL A 163 22.93 8.74 8.21
CA VAL A 163 24.02 7.95 7.60
C VAL A 163 24.42 6.73 8.43
N GLU A 164 24.15 6.75 9.73
CA GLU A 164 24.72 5.77 10.68
C GLU A 164 23.86 4.51 10.83
N LYS A 165 22.55 4.60 10.60
CA LYS A 165 21.63 3.51 10.91
C LYS A 165 21.03 2.91 9.67
N GLU A 166 21.45 1.69 9.35
CA GLU A 166 20.83 0.81 8.36
C GLU A 166 20.30 -0.45 9.06
N LEU A 167 19.04 -0.78 8.84
CA LEU A 167 18.37 -1.96 9.41
C LEU A 167 17.69 -2.74 8.30
N GLY A 168 17.99 -4.04 8.19
CA GLY A 168 17.28 -4.94 7.28
C GLY A 168 15.81 -5.03 7.67
N ALA A 169 14.93 -4.53 6.80
CA ALA A 169 13.50 -4.45 7.06
C ALA A 169 12.73 -4.12 5.79
N GLY A 170 11.59 -4.78 5.57
CA GLY A 170 10.65 -4.39 4.51
C GLY A 170 9.87 -3.14 4.87
N ARG A 171 9.47 -3.05 6.14
CA ARG A 171 8.81 -1.91 6.79
C ARG A 171 9.24 -1.88 8.26
N ALA A 172 9.00 -0.78 8.96
CA ALA A 172 9.35 -0.70 10.38
C ALA A 172 8.63 -1.82 11.17
N GLY A 173 9.39 -2.70 11.81
CA GLY A 173 8.88 -3.86 12.54
C GLY A 173 8.58 -5.09 11.67
N ASP A 174 8.93 -5.09 10.38
CA ASP A 174 8.80 -6.22 9.47
C ASP A 174 10.16 -6.66 8.93
N ALA A 175 10.45 -7.96 8.98
CA ALA A 175 11.63 -8.54 8.39
C ALA A 175 11.65 -8.37 6.85
N PRO A 176 12.82 -8.24 6.22
CA PRO A 176 12.93 -8.25 4.77
C PRO A 176 12.75 -9.67 4.22
N ALA A 177 12.38 -9.77 2.93
CA ALA A 177 12.39 -11.03 2.18
C ALA A 177 13.75 -11.15 1.46
N VAL A 178 14.64 -11.99 1.99
CA VAL A 178 16.01 -12.17 1.47
C VAL A 178 16.07 -13.36 0.51
N ASP A 179 15.66 -14.53 0.96
CA ASP A 179 15.77 -15.78 0.19
C ASP A 179 15.10 -15.69 -1.18
N LEU A 180 13.87 -15.17 -1.22
CA LEU A 180 13.12 -15.00 -2.48
C LEU A 180 13.82 -14.01 -3.41
N ALA A 181 14.41 -12.94 -2.87
CA ALA A 181 15.11 -11.95 -3.67
C ALA A 181 16.42 -12.50 -4.26
N ASP A 182 17.14 -13.34 -3.51
CA ASP A 182 18.36 -13.98 -3.99
C ASP A 182 18.04 -14.99 -5.09
N GLN A 183 17.00 -15.82 -4.91
CA GLN A 183 16.54 -16.71 -5.97
C GLN A 183 16.15 -15.97 -7.26
N LEU A 184 15.48 -14.82 -7.18
CA LEU A 184 15.15 -14.02 -8.36
C LEU A 184 16.41 -13.54 -9.11
N ASN A 185 17.49 -13.22 -8.38
CA ASN A 185 18.77 -12.86 -9.00
C ASN A 185 19.43 -14.09 -9.66
N ASP A 186 19.38 -15.26 -9.02
CA ASP A 186 19.91 -16.52 -9.55
C ASP A 186 19.17 -16.96 -10.83
N LEU A 187 17.89 -16.61 -10.95
CA LEU A 187 17.09 -16.78 -12.17
C LEU A 187 17.45 -15.77 -13.28
N GLY A 188 18.42 -14.88 -13.06
CA GLY A 188 18.93 -13.92 -14.05
C GLY A 188 18.11 -12.64 -14.18
N LEU A 189 17.19 -12.34 -13.25
CA LEU A 189 16.43 -11.09 -13.28
C LEU A 189 17.31 -9.92 -12.84
N LYS A 190 17.31 -8.84 -13.63
CA LYS A 190 18.06 -7.63 -13.31
C LYS A 190 17.34 -6.84 -12.21
N ALA A 191 17.94 -6.74 -11.04
CA ALA A 191 17.44 -5.93 -9.94
C ALA A 191 18.07 -4.52 -9.90
N ARG A 192 17.29 -3.54 -9.45
CA ARG A 192 17.79 -2.20 -9.06
C ARG A 192 17.22 -1.85 -7.68
N ARG A 193 17.97 -1.07 -6.90
CA ARG A 193 17.49 -0.55 -5.60
C ARG A 193 16.85 0.81 -5.80
N PHE A 194 15.61 0.94 -5.35
CA PHE A 194 14.92 2.22 -5.24
C PHE A 194 14.86 2.65 -3.79
N LYS A 195 14.86 3.97 -3.56
CA LYS A 195 14.75 4.55 -2.23
C LYS A 195 13.55 5.49 -2.17
N THR A 196 12.79 5.39 -1.10
CA THR A 196 11.69 6.31 -0.78
C THR A 196 11.76 6.70 0.69
N GLY A 197 11.19 7.86 1.02
CA GLY A 197 11.11 8.37 2.39
C GLY A 197 9.67 8.38 2.90
N THR A 198 9.51 8.38 4.22
CA THR A 198 8.25 8.68 4.90
C THR A 198 8.52 9.76 5.95
N PRO A 199 7.60 10.73 6.15
CA PRO A 199 7.73 11.67 7.25
C PRO A 199 7.61 10.95 8.61
N PRO A 200 8.14 11.55 9.69
CA PRO A 200 7.90 11.07 11.05
C PRO A 200 6.42 11.12 11.40
N ARG A 201 6.04 10.38 12.44
CA ARG A 201 4.70 10.47 13.06
C ARG A 201 4.80 11.32 14.32
N VAL A 202 3.88 12.26 14.47
CA VAL A 202 3.82 13.20 15.59
C VAL A 202 2.60 12.86 16.43
N ASP A 203 2.73 12.94 17.76
CA ASP A 203 1.59 12.81 18.66
C ASP A 203 0.69 14.05 18.52
N GLY A 204 -0.57 13.85 18.12
CA GLY A 204 -1.51 14.96 17.92
C GLY A 204 -1.75 15.78 19.19
N ARG A 205 -1.58 15.20 20.38
CA ARG A 205 -1.77 15.91 21.66
C ARG A 205 -0.70 16.95 21.94
N THR A 206 0.46 16.83 21.29
CA THR A 206 1.57 17.78 21.44
C THR A 206 1.55 18.88 20.38
N VAL A 207 0.52 18.93 19.55
CA VAL A 207 0.38 19.94 18.49
C VAL A 207 -0.54 21.06 18.96
N ASP A 208 -0.06 22.30 18.92
CA ASP A 208 -0.89 23.49 19.11
C ASP A 208 -1.66 23.81 17.81
N PHE A 209 -2.87 23.27 17.70
CA PHE A 209 -3.74 23.47 16.54
C PHE A 209 -4.28 24.90 16.40
N THR A 210 -4.23 25.72 17.46
CA THR A 210 -4.76 27.11 17.42
C THR A 210 -3.95 28.01 16.50
N ARG A 211 -2.70 27.62 16.22
CA ARG A 211 -1.75 28.33 15.36
C ARG A 211 -1.75 27.83 13.91
N LEU A 212 -2.62 26.89 13.57
CA LEU A 212 -2.65 26.24 12.25
C LEU A 212 -3.91 26.61 11.48
N GLU A 213 -3.78 26.69 10.16
CA GLU A 213 -4.93 26.88 9.27
C GLU A 213 -5.71 25.56 9.19
N ARG A 214 -6.93 25.55 9.70
CA ARG A 214 -7.86 24.42 9.60
C ARG A 214 -8.37 24.29 8.16
N GLN A 215 -8.36 23.07 7.65
CA GLN A 215 -8.88 22.72 6.33
C GLN A 215 -9.89 21.57 6.45
N ASP A 216 -11.18 21.91 6.41
CA ASP A 216 -12.26 20.93 6.37
C ASP A 216 -12.37 20.24 5.00
N GLY A 217 -13.12 19.14 4.97
CA GLY A 217 -13.41 18.39 3.74
C GLY A 217 -14.57 18.98 2.96
N LEU A 218 -14.79 18.49 1.74
CA LEU A 218 -16.00 18.74 0.96
C LEU A 218 -17.14 17.83 1.42
N ASP A 219 -18.35 18.38 1.42
CA ASP A 219 -19.60 17.67 1.73
C ASP A 219 -20.56 17.67 0.54
N GLU A 220 -20.05 17.29 -0.63
CA GLU A 220 -20.79 17.29 -1.91
C GLU A 220 -21.13 15.88 -2.40
N GLY A 221 -21.01 14.86 -1.54
CA GLY A 221 -21.36 13.47 -1.86
C GLY A 221 -20.44 12.78 -2.88
N TYR A 222 -19.29 13.38 -3.22
CA TYR A 222 -18.30 12.74 -4.08
C TYR A 222 -17.68 11.50 -3.42
N GLN A 223 -17.51 10.45 -4.21
CA GLN A 223 -16.95 9.16 -3.81
C GLN A 223 -15.98 8.64 -4.87
N PHE A 224 -15.21 7.59 -4.59
CA PHE A 224 -14.39 6.90 -5.59
C PHE A 224 -15.19 5.84 -6.33
N SER A 225 -16.02 5.09 -5.62
CA SER A 225 -16.76 3.95 -6.16
C SER A 225 -17.97 4.39 -6.97
N HIS A 226 -18.10 3.81 -8.16
CA HIS A 226 -19.28 3.96 -8.99
C HIS A 226 -20.39 2.98 -8.60
N TRP A 227 -20.02 1.79 -8.12
CA TRP A 227 -20.92 0.65 -7.96
C TRP A 227 -21.68 0.64 -6.66
N GLU A 228 -21.07 1.15 -5.59
CA GLU A 228 -21.67 1.15 -4.26
C GLU A 228 -21.50 2.51 -3.61
N ALA A 229 -22.60 3.04 -3.07
CA ALA A 229 -22.55 4.21 -2.22
C ALA A 229 -22.16 3.79 -0.79
N ALA A 230 -21.15 4.44 -0.24
CA ALA A 230 -20.71 4.18 1.13
C ALA A 230 -20.90 5.42 2.02
N ALA A 231 -21.49 5.20 3.19
CA ALA A 231 -21.41 6.18 4.27
C ALA A 231 -19.96 6.16 4.79
N GLY A 232 -19.26 7.29 4.67
CA GLY A 232 -17.92 7.45 5.23
C GLY A 232 -17.93 7.47 6.76
N LEU A 233 -16.75 7.66 7.35
CA LEU A 233 -16.58 7.83 8.79
C LEU A 233 -16.83 9.28 9.22
N PRO A 234 -17.00 9.55 10.54
CA PRO A 234 -17.08 10.92 11.05
C PRO A 234 -15.94 11.78 10.51
N ARG A 235 -16.30 12.93 9.93
CA ARG A 235 -15.34 13.78 9.22
C ARG A 235 -14.32 14.39 10.17
N GLN A 236 -13.07 14.45 9.72
CA GLN A 236 -11.95 15.06 10.42
C GLN A 236 -11.33 16.15 9.56
N PRO A 237 -10.97 17.32 10.13
CA PRO A 237 -10.23 18.33 9.40
C PRO A 237 -8.77 17.88 9.15
N CYS A 238 -8.13 18.50 8.17
CA CYS A 238 -6.68 18.58 8.08
C CYS A 238 -6.22 19.95 8.59
N TRP A 239 -4.92 20.08 8.88
CA TRP A 239 -4.30 21.35 9.27
C TRP A 239 -3.11 21.66 8.36
N ILE A 240 -2.95 22.92 8.00
CA ILE A 240 -1.89 23.41 7.13
C ILE A 240 -0.87 24.18 7.95
N SER A 241 0.40 23.90 7.68
CA SER A 241 1.55 24.65 8.20
C SER A 241 2.61 24.83 7.11
N ARG A 242 3.60 25.68 7.36
CA ARG A 242 4.69 25.98 6.43
C ARG A 242 6.02 25.99 7.17
N ALA A 243 7.07 25.46 6.54
CA ALA A 243 8.42 25.55 7.07
C ALA A 243 8.93 27.01 7.00
N GLY A 244 9.27 27.59 8.15
CA GLY A 244 9.91 28.89 8.27
C GLY A 244 11.42 28.86 7.99
N GLY A 245 12.10 30.00 8.14
CA GLY A 245 13.54 30.14 7.91
C GLY A 245 14.38 29.22 8.81
N GLU A 246 14.06 29.17 10.10
CA GLU A 246 14.78 28.35 11.10
C GLU A 246 14.76 26.86 10.73
N VAL A 247 13.62 26.33 10.30
CA VAL A 247 13.49 24.92 9.88
C VAL A 247 14.39 24.64 8.67
N LYS A 248 14.49 25.57 7.72
CA LYS A 248 15.35 25.41 6.55
C LYS A 248 16.82 25.41 6.95
N GLN A 249 17.23 26.32 7.83
CA GLN A 249 18.60 26.38 8.35
C GLN A 249 18.99 25.06 9.03
N ILE A 250 18.13 24.52 9.90
CA ILE A 250 18.38 23.22 10.55
C ILE A 250 18.57 22.10 9.53
N VAL A 251 17.75 22.07 8.47
CA VAL A 251 17.87 21.07 7.40
C VAL A 251 19.20 21.25 6.65
N GLU A 252 19.56 22.49 6.28
CA GLU A 252 20.79 22.83 5.55
C GLU A 252 22.05 22.41 6.33
N GLU A 253 22.11 22.74 7.62
CA GLU A 253 23.22 22.36 8.53
C GLU A 253 23.39 20.84 8.66
N ASN A 254 22.33 20.06 8.40
CA ASN A 254 22.32 18.61 8.57
C ASN A 254 22.23 17.81 7.24
N LEU A 255 22.31 18.45 6.07
CA LEU A 255 22.20 17.77 4.78
C LEU A 255 23.21 16.62 4.62
N GLY A 256 24.45 16.82 5.10
CA GLY A 256 25.51 15.80 5.05
C GLY A 256 25.21 14.53 5.87
N ARG A 257 24.20 14.56 6.74
CA ARG A 257 23.76 13.42 7.55
C ARG A 257 22.58 12.67 6.94
N LEU A 258 22.05 13.13 5.80
CA LEU A 258 20.93 12.48 5.13
C LEU A 258 21.43 11.32 4.26
N ALA A 259 20.87 10.14 4.46
CA ALA A 259 21.14 8.97 3.63
C ALA A 259 20.75 9.12 2.14
N LEU A 260 20.15 10.25 1.73
CA LEU A 260 19.76 10.53 0.34
C LEU A 260 20.96 10.91 -0.53
N TYR A 261 22.03 11.44 0.07
CA TYR A 261 23.22 11.91 -0.62
C TYR A 261 24.42 10.96 -0.48
N GLY A 262 24.18 9.73 0.00
CA GLY A 262 25.17 8.65 0.14
C GLY A 262 24.58 7.27 -0.16
#